data_AF-A0A7V8X3D6-F1
#
_entry.id   AF-A0A7V8X3D6-F1
#
_cell.length_a   1.000
_cell.length_b   1.000
_cell.length_c   1.000
_cell.angle_alpha   90.00
_cell.angle_beta   90.00
_cell.angle_gamma   90.00
#
_symmetry.space_group_name_H-M   'P 1'
#
loop_
_entity.id
_entity.type
_entity.pdbx_description
1 polymer ?
#
loop_
_entity_poly.entity_id
_entity_poly.type
_entity_poly.pdbx_seq_one_letter_code
_entity_poly.pdbx_strand_id
1 'polypeptide(L)'
;MPLRRPRRLPDALYGPDQAARLEAAAELSPKVAARVAAGVDGWPPLSPGALNAWLLLVTTKPPHWRDRLLSFPEQPLTAGHPHEGFLYPDPLGFWAEVRRWTLVVARTRNPAWTITEALSTSALVHLGEGVGRLALARDTCRPAVLLFLDEPAWGASGLTPQRSTAHHVPDPHREGQVYQGFWGTLPDGTVVGKAPQHPTMRRLYRSEDMDRFLRSWAETSSRPGD
;
A
#
# COMPACT_ATOMS: atom_id res chain seq x y z
N MET A 1 6.20 -5.83 -28.38
CA MET A 1 7.63 -6.10 -28.09
C MET A 1 7.70 -6.92 -26.81
N PRO A 2 8.51 -7.99 -26.74
CA PRO A 2 8.62 -8.76 -25.50
C PRO A 2 9.43 -7.96 -24.48
N LEU A 3 8.82 -7.68 -23.33
CA LEU A 3 9.47 -7.05 -22.19
C LEU A 3 10.68 -7.92 -21.79
N ARG A 4 11.89 -7.36 -21.86
CA ARG A 4 13.10 -8.03 -21.38
C ARG A 4 12.91 -8.32 -19.88
N ARG A 5 12.84 -9.60 -19.51
CA ARG A 5 12.82 -10.00 -18.10
C ARG A 5 14.12 -9.51 -17.42
N PRO A 6 14.05 -8.72 -16.35
CA PRO A 6 15.25 -8.32 -15.62
C PRO A 6 15.98 -9.56 -15.07
N ARG A 7 17.31 -9.52 -15.15
CA ARG A 7 18.23 -10.50 -14.53
C ARG A 7 17.89 -10.58 -13.03
N ARG A 8 17.64 -11.79 -12.49
CA ARG A 8 17.06 -12.03 -11.15
C ARG A 8 17.54 -11.00 -10.11
N LEU A 9 16.59 -10.16 -9.67
CA LEU A 9 16.72 -9.38 -8.46
C LEU A 9 16.88 -10.33 -7.25
N PRO A 10 17.49 -9.91 -6.14
CA PRO A 10 17.54 -10.77 -4.94
C PRO A 10 16.10 -11.12 -4.53
N ASP A 11 15.77 -12.42 -4.50
CA ASP A 11 14.42 -12.88 -4.14
C ASP A 11 14.02 -12.41 -2.73
N ALA A 12 15.01 -12.13 -1.86
CA ALA A 12 14.84 -11.55 -0.54
C ALA A 12 14.12 -10.18 -0.52
N LEU A 13 14.23 -9.38 -1.60
CA LEU A 13 13.50 -8.10 -1.71
C LEU A 13 11.98 -8.28 -1.83
N TYR A 14 11.53 -9.49 -2.13
CA TYR A 14 10.13 -9.80 -2.45
C TYR A 14 9.56 -10.94 -1.61
N GLY A 15 10.26 -11.36 -0.55
CA GLY A 15 9.78 -12.40 0.36
C GLY A 15 8.51 -12.00 1.12
N PRO A 16 7.77 -12.93 1.74
CA PRO A 16 6.54 -12.58 2.47
C PRO A 16 6.80 -11.80 3.77
N ASP A 17 8.03 -11.83 4.30
CA ASP A 17 8.41 -11.15 5.53
C ASP A 17 8.85 -9.70 5.28
N GLN A 18 8.20 -8.75 5.96
CA GLN A 18 8.46 -7.33 5.76
C GLN A 18 9.83 -6.87 6.30
N ALA A 19 10.34 -7.49 7.38
CA ALA A 19 11.62 -7.10 7.96
C ALA A 19 12.79 -7.57 7.09
N ALA A 20 12.74 -8.82 6.62
CA ALA A 20 13.71 -9.36 5.68
C ALA A 20 13.79 -8.53 4.39
N ARG A 21 12.66 -8.01 3.88
CA ARG A 21 12.67 -7.09 2.72
C ARG A 21 13.41 -5.80 3.01
N LEU A 22 13.22 -5.24 4.21
CA LEU A 22 13.86 -3.98 4.62
C LEU A 22 15.37 -4.18 4.80
N GLU A 23 15.78 -5.26 5.47
CA GLU A 23 17.19 -5.65 5.63
C GLU A 23 17.85 -5.88 4.27
N ALA A 24 17.24 -6.69 3.41
CA ALA A 24 17.76 -6.95 2.06
C ALA A 24 17.87 -5.68 1.22
N ALA A 25 16.98 -4.71 1.41
CA ALA A 25 17.06 -3.41 0.75
C ALA A 25 18.21 -2.55 1.30
N ALA A 26 18.45 -2.58 2.61
CA ALA A 26 19.56 -1.85 3.26
C ALA A 26 20.93 -2.40 2.86
N GLU A 27 21.02 -3.69 2.54
CA GLU A 27 22.26 -4.35 2.09
C GLU A 27 22.59 -4.13 0.60
N LEU A 28 21.72 -3.48 -0.17
CA LEU A 28 21.96 -3.26 -1.59
C LEU A 28 23.11 -2.27 -1.82
N SER A 29 24.10 -2.69 -2.62
CA SER A 29 25.07 -1.73 -3.16
C SER A 29 24.37 -0.65 -4.02
N PRO A 30 24.88 0.60 -4.07
CA PRO A 30 24.28 1.68 -4.85
C PRO A 30 24.02 1.33 -6.33
N LYS A 31 24.94 0.57 -6.94
CA LYS A 31 24.81 0.08 -8.32
C LYS A 31 23.65 -0.89 -8.50
N VAL A 32 23.43 -1.79 -7.54
CA VAL A 32 22.32 -2.73 -7.58
C VAL A 32 21.01 -2.00 -7.34
N ALA A 33 20.96 -1.10 -6.35
CA ALA A 33 19.77 -0.30 -6.06
C ALA A 33 19.33 0.53 -7.30
N ALA A 34 20.25 1.26 -7.92
CA ALA A 34 19.99 2.01 -9.16
C ALA A 34 19.50 1.12 -10.30
N ARG A 35 20.03 -0.11 -10.43
CA ARG A 35 19.55 -1.08 -11.42
C ARG A 35 18.15 -1.58 -11.12
N VAL A 36 17.80 -1.77 -9.84
CA VAL A 36 16.45 -2.14 -9.43
C VAL A 36 15.47 -1.00 -9.79
N ALA A 37 15.83 0.26 -9.55
CA ALA A 37 15.07 1.44 -10.00
C ALA A 37 14.88 1.50 -11.51
N ALA A 38 15.97 1.34 -12.25
CA ALA A 38 15.95 1.45 -13.71
C ALA A 38 15.23 0.27 -14.40
N GLY A 39 14.86 -0.78 -13.65
CA GLY A 39 14.30 -2.01 -14.21
C GLY A 39 12.79 -1.99 -14.45
N VAL A 40 12.09 -0.90 -14.12
CA VAL A 40 10.62 -0.84 -14.11
C VAL A 40 10.11 0.21 -15.12
N ASP A 41 10.05 -0.19 -16.38
CA ASP A 41 9.44 0.63 -17.43
C ASP A 41 7.94 0.82 -17.16
N GLY A 42 7.48 2.06 -17.17
CA GLY A 42 6.06 2.40 -17.06
C GLY A 42 5.53 2.49 -15.62
N TRP A 43 6.40 2.57 -14.61
CA TRP A 43 5.97 2.80 -13.22
C TRP A 43 5.01 3.99 -13.15
N PRO A 44 3.88 3.89 -12.42
CA PRO A 44 2.82 4.87 -12.57
C PRO A 44 3.31 6.27 -12.18
N PRO A 45 3.03 7.29 -13.03
CA PRO A 45 3.22 8.65 -12.60
C PRO A 45 2.33 8.85 -11.39
N LEU A 46 2.85 9.53 -10.39
CA LEU A 46 2.15 9.77 -9.16
C LEU A 46 2.09 8.66 -8.11
N SER A 47 2.89 7.61 -8.27
CA SER A 47 2.96 6.48 -7.35
C SER A 47 4.27 6.41 -6.57
N PRO A 48 4.36 7.07 -5.41
CA PRO A 48 5.59 7.04 -4.63
C PRO A 48 5.69 5.75 -3.80
N GLY A 49 6.92 5.35 -3.45
CA GLY A 49 7.19 4.29 -2.48
C GLY A 49 7.92 3.06 -3.04
N ALA A 50 8.30 2.16 -2.14
CA ALA A 50 9.22 1.02 -2.29
C ALA A 50 8.97 0.12 -3.52
N LEU A 51 9.98 -0.14 -4.37
CA LEU A 51 9.88 -1.28 -5.31
C LEU A 51 9.89 -2.61 -4.56
N ASN A 52 10.45 -2.66 -3.34
CA ASN A 52 10.33 -3.77 -2.40
C ASN A 52 9.04 -3.69 -1.55
N ALA A 53 8.02 -2.92 -1.97
CA ALA A 53 6.81 -2.73 -1.19
C ALA A 53 6.14 -4.06 -0.83
N TRP A 54 6.09 -4.32 0.48
CA TRP A 54 5.32 -5.39 1.08
C TRP A 54 3.82 -5.04 1.09
N LEU A 55 3.50 -3.76 1.31
CA LEU A 55 2.16 -3.18 1.26
C LEU A 55 2.01 -2.26 0.03
N LEU A 56 1.02 -2.53 -0.82
CA LEU A 56 0.53 -1.55 -1.79
C LEU A 56 -0.78 -0.93 -1.30
N LEU A 57 -0.81 0.39 -1.18
CA LEU A 57 -2.03 1.16 -1.03
C LEU A 57 -2.53 1.53 -2.42
N VAL A 58 -3.83 1.46 -2.69
CA VAL A 58 -4.39 1.68 -4.03
C VAL A 58 -5.54 2.67 -3.97
N THR A 59 -5.54 3.68 -4.85
CA THR A 59 -6.55 4.74 -4.86
C THR A 59 -6.85 5.23 -6.28
N THR A 60 -8.06 5.76 -6.48
CA THR A 60 -8.41 6.59 -7.65
C THR A 60 -8.30 8.08 -7.38
N LYS A 61 -8.24 8.49 -6.11
CA LYS A 61 -8.09 9.90 -5.71
C LYS A 61 -6.71 10.37 -6.20
N PRO A 62 -6.65 11.29 -7.17
CA PRO A 62 -5.36 11.79 -7.63
C PRO A 62 -4.69 12.50 -6.46
N PRO A 63 -3.41 12.24 -6.21
CA PRO A 63 -2.77 12.92 -5.11
C PRO A 63 -2.61 14.40 -5.49
N HIS A 64 -3.09 15.30 -4.63
CA HIS A 64 -2.96 16.75 -4.83
C HIS A 64 -1.53 17.18 -4.50
N TRP A 65 -0.62 17.01 -5.46
CA TRP A 65 0.81 17.33 -5.31
C TRP A 65 1.17 18.80 -5.45
N ARG A 66 0.20 19.63 -5.81
CA ARG A 66 0.38 21.06 -5.95
C ARG A 66 -0.10 21.76 -4.68
N ASP A 67 0.53 21.46 -3.56
CA ASP A 67 0.61 22.49 -2.51
C ASP A 67 1.52 23.60 -3.07
N ARG A 68 1.00 24.81 -3.22
CA ARG A 68 1.78 25.97 -3.70
C ARG A 68 2.85 26.41 -2.68
N LEU A 69 2.84 25.86 -1.47
CA LEU A 69 3.80 26.14 -0.41
C LEU A 69 5.05 25.25 -0.47
N LEU A 70 5.07 24.20 -1.30
CA LEU A 70 6.20 23.29 -1.43
C LEU A 70 6.51 23.00 -2.91
N SER A 71 7.57 23.61 -3.42
CA SER A 71 8.13 23.32 -4.74
C SER A 71 9.07 22.11 -4.67
N PHE A 72 8.72 21.01 -5.36
CA PHE A 72 9.56 19.83 -5.48
C PHE A 72 10.19 19.75 -6.89
N PRO A 73 11.53 19.67 -7.02
CA PRO A 73 12.15 19.66 -8.34
C PRO A 73 12.15 18.32 -9.09
N GLU A 74 11.97 17.15 -8.45
CA GLU A 74 12.21 15.83 -9.11
C GLU A 74 11.26 14.68 -8.68
N GLN A 75 11.16 13.66 -9.54
CA GLN A 75 10.23 12.51 -9.50
C GLN A 75 10.44 11.56 -8.30
N PRO A 76 9.39 10.86 -7.82
CA PRO A 76 9.55 9.89 -6.74
C PRO A 76 10.33 8.65 -7.24
N LEU A 77 11.49 8.44 -6.63
CA LEU A 77 12.33 7.25 -6.79
C LEU A 77 11.68 6.04 -6.16
N THR A 78 11.80 4.88 -6.81
CA THR A 78 12.28 3.63 -6.20
C THR A 78 12.86 2.71 -7.28
N ALA A 79 13.87 1.87 -7.06
CA ALA A 79 14.70 1.51 -5.90
C ALA A 79 16.05 2.28 -5.78
N GLY A 80 16.51 2.43 -4.54
CA GLY A 80 17.49 3.43 -4.11
C GLY A 80 17.19 3.79 -2.66
N HIS A 81 18.07 4.56 -1.99
CA HIS A 81 17.85 5.00 -0.61
C HIS A 81 16.46 5.63 -0.43
N PRO A 82 15.76 5.35 0.70
CA PRO A 82 14.46 5.93 0.97
C PRO A 82 14.58 7.46 0.88
N HIS A 83 13.83 8.06 -0.05
CA HIS A 83 13.86 9.49 -0.23
C HIS A 83 13.17 10.16 0.97
N GLU A 84 13.87 11.08 1.64
CA GLU A 84 13.37 11.84 2.79
C GLU A 84 12.05 12.59 2.49
N GLY A 85 11.76 12.85 1.22
CA GLY A 85 10.50 13.45 0.74
C GLY A 85 9.25 12.55 0.81
N PHE A 86 9.36 11.25 1.14
CA PHE A 86 8.21 10.43 1.52
C PHE A 86 7.78 10.69 2.99
N LEU A 87 8.55 11.52 3.71
CA LEU A 87 8.34 11.89 5.12
C LEU A 87 7.62 13.25 5.30
N TYR A 88 7.31 13.98 4.22
CA TYR A 88 6.78 15.35 4.34
C TYR A 88 5.27 15.48 4.02
N PRO A 89 4.58 16.45 4.66
CA PRO A 89 3.27 16.20 5.24
C PRO A 89 2.18 17.07 4.61
N ASP A 90 1.05 16.44 4.29
CA ASP A 90 -0.22 17.06 4.66
C ASP A 90 -0.57 16.51 6.07
N PRO A 91 -0.53 17.33 7.13
CA PRO A 91 -0.93 16.90 8.47
C PRO A 91 -2.42 16.54 8.55
N LEU A 92 -3.20 16.91 7.53
CA LEU A 92 -4.61 16.60 7.41
C LEU A 92 -4.88 15.87 6.08
N GLY A 93 -6.14 15.57 5.78
CA GLY A 93 -6.53 15.07 4.47
C GLY A 93 -6.03 13.65 4.14
N PHE A 94 -5.85 13.40 2.84
CA PHE A 94 -5.62 12.06 2.29
C PHE A 94 -4.28 11.44 2.70
N TRP A 95 -3.22 12.23 2.82
CA TRP A 95 -1.89 11.70 3.18
C TRP A 95 -1.75 11.33 4.65
N ALA A 96 -2.49 12.02 5.54
CA ALA A 96 -2.62 11.58 6.92
C ALA A 96 -3.28 10.18 6.99
N GLU A 97 -4.26 9.92 6.12
CA GLU A 97 -4.92 8.62 6.00
C GLU A 97 -3.97 7.53 5.47
N VAL A 98 -3.22 7.82 4.39
CA VAL A 98 -2.21 6.90 3.83
C VAL A 98 -1.18 6.52 4.90
N ARG A 99 -0.55 7.49 5.57
CA ARG A 99 0.47 7.23 6.60
C ARG A 99 -0.09 6.42 7.76
N ARG A 100 -1.31 6.74 8.18
CA ARG A 100 -1.98 6.03 9.26
C ARG A 100 -2.23 4.58 8.89
N TRP A 101 -2.78 4.33 7.70
CA TRP A 101 -2.98 2.97 7.21
C TRP A 101 -1.68 2.20 7.08
N THR A 102 -0.64 2.81 6.50
CA THR A 102 0.69 2.22 6.40
C THR A 102 1.21 1.76 7.76
N LEU A 103 1.21 2.65 8.76
CA LEU A 103 1.73 2.34 10.09
C LEU A 103 0.90 1.26 10.78
N VAL A 104 -0.43 1.38 10.74
CA VAL A 104 -1.33 0.47 11.43
C VAL A 104 -1.26 -0.94 10.82
N VAL A 105 -1.21 -1.04 9.49
CA VAL A 105 -1.05 -2.32 8.79
C VAL A 105 0.33 -2.93 9.05
N ALA A 106 1.42 -2.16 8.95
CA ALA A 106 2.77 -2.69 9.19
C ALA A 106 2.97 -3.20 10.64
N ARG A 107 2.36 -2.52 11.62
CA ARG A 107 2.44 -2.91 13.03
C ARG A 107 1.70 -4.19 13.40
N THR A 108 0.85 -4.72 12.51
CA THR A 108 0.26 -6.06 12.71
C THR A 108 1.31 -7.17 12.71
N ARG A 109 2.46 -6.93 12.05
CA ARG A 109 3.56 -7.90 11.96
C ARG A 109 4.78 -7.47 12.77
N ASN A 110 5.09 -6.16 12.80
CA ASN A 110 6.18 -5.62 13.61
C ASN A 110 5.68 -4.47 14.50
N PRO A 111 5.18 -4.76 15.71
CA PRO A 111 4.56 -3.76 16.60
C PRO A 111 5.46 -2.59 16.96
N ALA A 112 6.78 -2.81 16.99
CA ALA A 112 7.79 -1.80 17.36
C ALA A 112 8.12 -0.81 16.23
N TRP A 113 7.68 -1.08 14.99
CA TRP A 113 8.09 -0.26 13.85
C TRP A 113 7.59 1.19 13.93
N THR A 114 8.48 2.07 13.55
CA THR A 114 8.28 3.48 13.30
C THR A 114 7.55 3.71 11.97
N ILE A 115 7.06 4.93 11.78
CA ILE A 115 6.48 5.33 10.50
C ILE A 115 7.49 5.22 9.35
N THR A 116 8.77 5.47 9.60
CA THR A 116 9.83 5.40 8.58
C THR A 116 10.00 3.98 8.06
N GLU A 117 10.08 2.98 8.95
CA GLU A 117 10.21 1.56 8.55
C GLU A 117 8.98 1.08 7.79
N ALA A 118 7.78 1.43 8.27
CA ALA A 118 6.52 1.09 7.61
C ALA A 118 6.42 1.71 6.20
N LEU A 119 6.80 2.98 6.06
CA LEU A 119 6.81 3.67 4.77
C LEU A 119 7.87 3.11 3.81
N SER A 120 9.02 2.68 4.35
CA SER A 120 10.12 2.09 3.55
C SER A 120 9.77 0.73 2.93
N THR A 121 8.66 0.12 3.36
CA THR A 121 8.15 -1.15 2.84
C THR A 121 6.76 -1.00 2.21
N SER A 122 6.37 0.23 1.85
CA SER A 122 5.07 0.54 1.28
C SER A 122 5.17 1.34 -0.02
N ALA A 123 4.17 1.21 -0.89
CA ALA A 123 3.98 2.10 -2.03
C ALA A 123 2.50 2.45 -2.24
N LEU A 124 2.24 3.63 -2.82
CA LEU A 124 0.90 4.09 -3.17
C LEU A 124 0.71 4.02 -4.69
N VAL A 125 -0.31 3.29 -5.15
CA VAL A 125 -0.67 3.13 -6.56
C VAL A 125 -1.90 3.99 -6.89
N HIS A 126 -1.72 4.99 -7.75
CA HIS A 126 -2.83 5.77 -8.30
C HIS A 126 -3.29 5.14 -9.63
N LEU A 127 -4.51 4.61 -9.66
CA LEU A 127 -5.03 3.92 -10.84
C LEU A 127 -5.31 4.87 -12.02
N GLY A 128 -5.59 6.15 -11.74
CA GLY A 128 -6.00 7.10 -12.79
C GLY A 128 -7.17 6.52 -13.61
N GLU A 129 -6.99 6.47 -14.94
CA GLU A 129 -7.99 5.96 -15.87
C GLU A 129 -7.82 4.47 -16.25
N GLY A 130 -6.87 3.72 -15.66
CA GLY A 130 -6.56 2.37 -16.15
C GLY A 130 -5.96 1.37 -15.15
N VAL A 131 -6.42 0.12 -15.27
CA VAL A 131 -6.07 -1.03 -14.39
C VAL A 131 -4.65 -1.57 -14.59
N GLY A 132 -4.02 -1.27 -15.74
CA GLY A 132 -2.67 -1.76 -16.07
C GLY A 132 -1.60 -1.33 -15.05
N ARG A 133 -1.83 -0.22 -14.35
CA ARG A 133 -0.95 0.29 -13.29
C ARG A 133 -0.91 -0.63 -12.07
N LEU A 134 -2.05 -1.20 -11.69
CA LEU A 134 -2.12 -2.16 -10.58
C LEU A 134 -1.39 -3.45 -10.95
N ALA A 135 -1.59 -3.95 -12.16
CA ALA A 135 -0.91 -5.15 -12.65
C ALA A 135 0.61 -4.96 -12.61
N LEU A 136 1.11 -3.85 -13.18
CA LEU A 136 2.54 -3.53 -13.14
C LEU A 136 3.07 -3.45 -11.70
N ALA A 137 2.36 -2.77 -10.79
CA ALA A 137 2.78 -2.65 -9.40
C ALA A 137 2.82 -4.00 -8.68
N ARG A 138 1.86 -4.90 -8.94
CA ARG A 138 1.85 -6.25 -8.39
C ARG A 138 3.00 -7.10 -8.94
N ASP A 139 3.24 -7.06 -10.23
CA ASP A 139 4.32 -7.83 -10.87
C ASP A 139 5.70 -7.37 -10.40
N THR A 140 5.84 -6.06 -10.18
CA THR A 140 7.08 -5.42 -9.76
C THR A 140 7.36 -5.63 -8.28
N CYS A 141 6.42 -5.27 -7.41
CA CYS A 141 6.64 -5.26 -5.96
C CYS A 141 6.36 -6.61 -5.29
N ARG A 142 5.57 -7.47 -5.94
CA ARG A 142 5.08 -8.75 -5.40
C ARG A 142 4.59 -8.59 -3.96
N PRO A 143 3.62 -7.70 -3.72
CA PRO A 143 3.22 -7.35 -2.36
C PRO A 143 2.56 -8.54 -1.68
N ALA A 144 2.77 -8.63 -0.36
CA ALA A 144 2.01 -9.55 0.47
C ALA A 144 0.61 -8.99 0.77
N VAL A 145 0.46 -7.66 0.77
CA VAL A 145 -0.77 -6.96 1.13
C VAL A 145 -1.13 -5.88 0.12
N LEU A 146 -2.39 -5.89 -0.33
CA LEU A 146 -3.03 -4.82 -1.09
C LEU A 146 -4.11 -4.17 -0.23
N LEU A 147 -4.12 -2.85 -0.10
CA LEU A 147 -5.17 -2.11 0.59
C LEU A 147 -5.77 -1.02 -0.33
N PHE A 148 -7.03 -1.21 -0.71
CA PHE A 148 -7.79 -0.25 -1.49
C PHE A 148 -8.38 0.85 -0.58
N LEU A 149 -8.09 2.10 -0.91
CA LEU A 149 -8.43 3.30 -0.13
C LEU A 149 -9.68 4.02 -0.63
N ASP A 150 -10.38 3.48 -1.62
CA ASP A 150 -11.68 3.97 -2.07
C ASP A 150 -12.41 2.90 -2.89
N GLU A 151 -13.74 2.99 -2.91
CA GLU A 151 -14.60 2.04 -3.64
C GLU A 151 -14.30 2.01 -5.14
N PRO A 152 -14.10 3.16 -5.83
CA PRO A 152 -13.76 3.13 -7.25
C PRO A 152 -12.46 2.38 -7.54
N ALA A 153 -11.44 2.47 -6.67
CA ALA A 153 -10.20 1.73 -6.84
C ALA A 153 -10.41 0.21 -6.72
N TRP A 154 -11.23 -0.21 -5.74
CA TRP A 154 -11.62 -1.61 -5.61
C TRP A 154 -12.40 -2.09 -6.84
N GLY A 155 -13.43 -1.36 -7.24
CA GLY A 155 -14.27 -1.69 -8.39
C GLY A 155 -13.50 -1.75 -9.71
N ALA A 156 -12.52 -0.86 -9.90
CA ALA A 156 -11.65 -0.87 -11.07
C ALA A 156 -10.66 -2.04 -11.06
N SER A 157 -10.29 -2.58 -9.90
CA SER A 157 -9.22 -3.58 -9.80
C SER A 157 -9.47 -4.89 -10.56
N GLY A 158 -10.75 -5.25 -10.74
CA GLY A 158 -11.16 -6.55 -11.30
C GLY A 158 -10.76 -7.76 -10.43
N LEU A 159 -10.25 -7.54 -9.22
CA LEU A 159 -9.83 -8.61 -8.32
C LEU A 159 -11.04 -9.26 -7.66
N THR A 160 -10.99 -10.57 -7.48
CA THR A 160 -12.02 -11.34 -6.76
C THR A 160 -11.34 -12.19 -5.69
N PRO A 161 -11.54 -11.89 -4.39
CA PRO A 161 -10.95 -12.69 -3.32
C PRO A 161 -11.68 -14.02 -3.21
N GLN A 162 -10.94 -15.10 -2.91
CA GLN A 162 -11.54 -16.43 -2.70
C GLN A 162 -12.35 -16.51 -1.40
N ARG A 163 -11.96 -15.71 -0.41
CA ARG A 163 -12.62 -15.57 0.89
C ARG A 163 -12.58 -14.10 1.26
N SER A 164 -13.65 -13.58 1.84
CA SER A 164 -13.69 -12.22 2.36
C SER A 164 -14.49 -12.13 3.65
N THR A 165 -14.02 -11.32 4.59
CA THR A 165 -14.68 -10.98 5.84
C THR A 165 -15.04 -9.50 5.82
N ALA A 166 -16.34 -9.19 5.81
CA ALA A 166 -16.81 -7.81 5.85
C ALA A 166 -16.63 -7.20 7.24
N HIS A 167 -16.29 -5.92 7.27
CA HIS A 167 -16.19 -5.11 8.47
C HIS A 167 -17.06 -3.87 8.30
N HIS A 168 -17.87 -3.55 9.31
CA HIS A 168 -18.80 -2.43 9.26
C HIS A 168 -18.46 -1.42 10.36
N VAL A 169 -18.32 -0.17 9.96
CA VAL A 169 -18.17 0.98 10.87
C VAL A 169 -19.46 1.80 10.82
N PRO A 170 -20.20 1.96 11.93
CA PRO A 170 -21.41 2.77 11.95
C PRO A 170 -21.15 4.23 11.54
N ASP A 171 -22.08 4.82 10.80
CA ASP A 171 -22.06 6.26 10.50
C ASP A 171 -22.59 7.07 11.69
N PRO A 172 -21.76 7.90 12.36
CA PRO A 172 -22.19 8.69 13.51
C PRO A 172 -23.12 9.85 13.13
N HIS A 173 -23.28 10.14 11.84
CA HIS A 173 -24.13 11.22 11.34
C HIS A 173 -25.42 10.73 10.67
N ARG A 174 -25.54 9.43 10.38
CA ARG A 174 -26.69 8.84 9.70
C ARG A 174 -27.06 7.53 10.36
N GLU A 175 -28.12 7.57 11.16
CA GLU A 175 -28.63 6.39 11.86
C GLU A 175 -28.92 5.25 10.87
N GLY A 176 -28.49 4.03 11.24
CA GLY A 176 -28.66 2.82 10.43
C GLY A 176 -27.72 2.69 9.24
N GLN A 177 -26.91 3.69 8.89
CA GLN A 177 -25.91 3.57 7.83
C GLN A 177 -24.56 3.06 8.37
N VAL A 178 -23.85 2.31 7.53
CA VAL A 178 -22.53 1.76 7.83
C VAL A 178 -21.56 1.98 6.68
N TYR A 179 -20.30 2.20 7.02
CA TYR A 179 -19.16 2.16 6.11
C TYR A 179 -18.57 0.77 6.09
N GLN A 180 -18.62 0.13 4.93
CA GLN A 180 -18.16 -1.24 4.77
C GLN A 180 -16.70 -1.26 4.28
N GLY A 181 -15.84 -1.94 5.04
CA GLY A 181 -14.55 -2.46 4.60
C GLY A 181 -14.58 -3.98 4.52
N PHE A 182 -13.48 -4.59 4.07
CA PHE A 182 -13.28 -6.04 4.19
C PHE A 182 -11.80 -6.40 4.12
N TRP A 183 -11.48 -7.62 4.54
CA TRP A 183 -10.23 -8.33 4.20
C TRP A 183 -10.54 -9.63 3.47
N GLY A 184 -9.63 -10.08 2.63
CA GLY A 184 -9.73 -11.32 1.88
C GLY A 184 -8.38 -11.80 1.38
N THR A 185 -8.40 -12.92 0.67
CA THR A 185 -7.18 -13.54 0.12
C THR A 185 -7.39 -13.86 -1.37
N LEU A 186 -6.40 -13.53 -2.19
CA LEU A 186 -6.36 -13.87 -3.61
C LEU A 186 -5.79 -15.30 -3.83
N PRO A 187 -5.98 -15.91 -5.01
CA PRO A 187 -5.47 -17.26 -5.29
C PRO A 187 -3.96 -17.43 -5.17
N ASP A 188 -3.19 -16.35 -5.29
CA ASP A 188 -1.72 -16.32 -5.13
C ASP A 188 -1.27 -16.14 -3.67
N GLY A 189 -2.22 -16.11 -2.72
CA GLY A 189 -1.95 -15.91 -1.30
C GLY A 189 -1.82 -14.44 -0.88
N THR A 190 -1.88 -13.49 -1.82
CA THR A 190 -1.87 -12.06 -1.48
C THR A 190 -3.10 -11.69 -0.66
N VAL A 191 -2.89 -11.03 0.47
CA VAL A 191 -3.97 -10.46 1.28
C VAL A 191 -4.48 -9.20 0.58
N VAL A 192 -5.79 -9.08 0.45
CA VAL A 192 -6.44 -7.91 -0.13
C VAL A 192 -7.46 -7.33 0.85
N GLY A 193 -7.38 -6.03 1.06
CA GLY A 193 -8.31 -5.29 1.90
C GLY A 193 -8.95 -4.14 1.15
N LYS A 194 -10.18 -3.80 1.51
CA LYS A 194 -10.81 -2.53 1.20
C LYS A 194 -11.03 -1.77 2.50
N ALA A 195 -10.39 -0.62 2.64
CA ALA A 195 -10.59 0.23 3.80
C ALA A 195 -12.05 0.75 3.82
N PRO A 196 -12.74 0.74 4.99
CA PRO A 196 -14.02 1.41 5.10
C PRO A 196 -13.84 2.91 4.78
N GLN A 197 -14.83 3.58 4.15
CA GLN A 197 -14.72 4.98 3.68
C GLN A 197 -15.75 5.87 4.41
N HIS A 198 -15.31 6.81 5.26
CA HIS A 198 -16.15 7.61 6.15
C HIS A 198 -15.97 9.12 5.80
N PRO A 199 -17.03 9.93 5.66
CA PRO A 199 -16.99 11.34 5.24
C PRO A 199 -16.17 12.23 6.16
N THR A 200 -16.19 11.96 7.47
CA THR A 200 -15.30 12.59 8.44
C THR A 200 -13.92 11.93 8.56
N MET A 201 -13.48 11.07 7.63
CA MET A 201 -12.09 10.56 7.61
C MET A 201 -11.03 11.65 7.47
N ARG A 202 -11.43 12.85 7.07
CA ARG A 202 -10.65 14.10 7.20
C ARG A 202 -10.24 14.38 8.66
N ARG A 203 -11.00 13.84 9.61
CA ARG A 203 -10.80 13.76 11.06
C ARG A 203 -10.68 12.28 11.44
N LEU A 204 -9.62 11.62 10.96
CA LEU A 204 -8.95 10.44 11.53
C LEU A 204 -9.86 9.39 12.20
N TYR A 205 -9.91 8.16 11.65
CA TYR A 205 -10.54 6.97 12.30
C TYR A 205 -10.42 6.97 13.83
N ARG A 206 -11.42 6.45 14.56
CA ARG A 206 -11.15 6.11 15.96
C ARG A 206 -10.20 4.92 15.99
N SER A 207 -9.27 4.89 16.93
CA SER A 207 -8.30 3.78 17.04
C SER A 207 -9.01 2.43 17.14
N GLU A 208 -10.11 2.38 17.91
CA GLU A 208 -10.91 1.16 18.09
C GLU A 208 -11.50 0.61 16.78
N ASP A 209 -11.94 1.47 15.87
CA ASP A 209 -12.49 1.05 14.57
C ASP A 209 -11.40 0.40 13.71
N MET A 210 -10.19 0.99 13.72
CA MET A 210 -9.04 0.42 13.02
C MET A 210 -8.61 -0.91 13.64
N ASP A 211 -8.54 -0.98 14.96
CA ASP A 211 -8.14 -2.20 15.66
C ASP A 211 -9.13 -3.34 15.38
N ARG A 212 -10.43 -3.05 15.34
CA ARG A 212 -11.46 -4.04 14.94
C ARG A 212 -11.29 -4.46 13.48
N PHE A 213 -11.05 -3.52 12.58
CA PHE A 213 -10.79 -3.83 11.18
C PHE A 213 -9.55 -4.73 11.03
N LEU A 214 -8.46 -4.44 11.73
CA LEU A 214 -7.26 -5.28 11.72
C LEU A 214 -7.49 -6.67 12.35
N ARG A 215 -8.30 -6.78 13.41
CA ARG A 215 -8.65 -8.10 13.96
C ARG A 215 -9.36 -8.99 12.94
N SER A 216 -10.22 -8.42 12.10
CA SER A 216 -10.88 -9.18 11.02
C SER A 216 -9.90 -9.68 9.94
N TRP A 217 -8.74 -9.04 9.78
CA TRP A 217 -7.65 -9.60 8.98
C TRP A 217 -7.09 -10.86 9.63
N ALA A 218 -6.74 -10.81 10.92
CA ALA A 218 -6.22 -11.99 11.62
C ALA A 218 -7.18 -13.18 11.49
N GLU A 219 -8.49 -12.98 11.63
CA GLU A 219 -9.52 -14.02 11.43
C GLU A 219 -9.54 -14.59 10.01
N THR A 220 -9.22 -13.76 9.00
CA THR A 220 -9.14 -14.15 7.59
C THR A 220 -7.85 -14.93 7.30
N SER A 221 -6.75 -14.61 7.98
CA SER A 221 -5.44 -15.27 7.83
C SER A 221 -5.25 -16.50 8.73
N SER A 222 -6.13 -16.75 9.71
CA SER A 222 -5.96 -17.83 10.71
C SER A 222 -6.91 -19.03 10.52
N ARG A 223 -7.75 -19.06 9.48
CA ARG A 223 -8.66 -20.21 9.24
C ARG A 223 -7.98 -21.30 8.41
N PRO A 224 -7.90 -22.54 8.90
CA PRO A 224 -6.99 -23.56 8.40
C PRO A 224 -7.33 -24.02 6.98
N GLY A 225 -6.29 -24.03 6.15
CA GLY A 225 -6.13 -24.74 4.89
C GLY A 225 -4.65 -24.85 4.49
N ASP A 226 -3.75 -24.59 5.45
CA ASP A 226 -2.31 -24.90 5.40
C ASP A 226 -2.10 -26.26 6.09
#